data_AF-A0A6V7VVV7-F1
#
_entry.id   AF-A0A6V7VVV7-F1
#
_cell.length_a   1.000
_cell.length_b   1.000
_cell.length_c   1.000
_cell.angle_alpha   90.00
_cell.angle_beta   90.00
_cell.angle_gamma   90.00
#
_symmetry.space_group_name_H-M   'P 1'
#
loop_
_entity.id
_entity.type
_entity.pdbx_description
1 polymer ?
#
loop_
_entity_poly.entity_id
_entity_poly.type
_entity_poly.pdbx_seq_one_letter_code
_entity_poly.pdbx_strand_id
1 'polypeptide(L)'
;MIETQNGEIIISDFGPECVDVMLKFFYTGKITKSALENHVEDIFAIAHKYQVELLKYECELFMSNLIDDEKFLKYCDIIDLYEAPTLEKGCKIYVRINKDRFLISEVWKEVENKYPYLSIRFLKSVIFDSKK
;
A
#
# COMPACT_ATOMS: atom_id res chain seq x y z
N MET A 1 11.39 -27.68 10.60
CA MET A 1 11.52 -26.31 11.13
C MET A 1 11.38 -26.38 12.64
N ILE A 2 12.12 -25.54 13.38
CA ILE A 2 12.05 -25.49 14.86
C ILE A 2 10.62 -25.17 15.32
N GLU A 3 9.91 -24.36 14.55
CA GLU A 3 8.49 -24.00 14.76
C GLU A 3 7.59 -25.24 14.80
N THR A 4 7.80 -26.20 13.89
CA THR A 4 7.03 -27.45 13.84
C THR A 4 7.33 -28.39 15.00
N GLN A 5 8.54 -28.29 15.59
CA GLN A 5 8.97 -29.15 16.69
C GLN A 5 8.38 -28.71 18.03
N ASN A 6 8.27 -27.40 18.24
CA ASN A 6 7.76 -26.84 19.50
C ASN A 6 6.27 -26.44 19.42
N GLY A 7 5.70 -26.30 18.21
CA GLY A 7 4.36 -25.75 18.03
C GLY A 7 4.27 -24.25 18.34
N GLU A 8 5.39 -23.55 18.27
CA GLU A 8 5.53 -22.15 18.64
C GLU A 8 6.09 -21.34 17.46
N ILE A 9 5.56 -20.13 17.26
CA ILE A 9 6.03 -19.18 16.26
C ILE A 9 6.35 -17.88 16.99
N ILE A 10 7.57 -17.37 16.82
CA ILE A 10 8.02 -16.11 17.40
C ILE A 10 7.98 -15.03 16.33
N ILE A 11 7.17 -13.99 16.54
CA ILE A 11 7.03 -12.85 15.64
C ILE A 11 7.69 -11.64 16.29
N SER A 12 8.94 -11.34 15.90
CA SER A 12 9.72 -10.22 16.44
C SER A 12 9.60 -8.93 15.62
N ASP A 13 9.18 -9.02 14.37
CA ASP A 13 9.33 -7.94 13.40
C ASP A 13 8.15 -6.95 13.43
N PHE A 14 7.09 -7.27 14.18
CA PHE A 14 5.87 -6.48 14.25
C PHE A 14 5.42 -6.25 15.69
N GLY A 15 4.78 -5.11 15.92
CA GLY A 15 4.14 -4.81 17.19
C GLY A 15 2.98 -5.75 17.50
N PRO A 16 2.65 -5.95 18.80
CA PRO A 16 1.57 -6.85 19.22
C PRO A 16 0.21 -6.45 18.62
N GLU A 17 -0.02 -5.16 18.38
CA GLU A 17 -1.28 -4.67 17.79
C GLU A 17 -1.48 -5.16 16.35
N CYS A 18 -0.42 -5.17 15.53
CA CYS A 18 -0.50 -5.63 14.15
C CYS A 18 -0.74 -7.14 14.07
N VAL A 19 -0.08 -7.90 14.96
CA VAL A 19 -0.27 -9.34 15.09
C VAL A 19 -1.70 -9.65 15.55
N ASP A 20 -2.22 -8.92 16.54
CA ASP A 20 -3.60 -9.08 17.01
C ASP A 20 -4.63 -8.78 15.91
N VAL A 21 -4.41 -7.74 15.10
CA VAL A 21 -5.26 -7.45 13.94
C VAL A 21 -5.22 -8.58 12.91
N MET A 22 -4.05 -9.10 12.57
CA MET A 22 -3.91 -10.23 11.65
C MET A 22 -4.64 -11.49 12.17
N LEU A 23 -4.46 -11.82 13.45
CA LEU A 23 -5.13 -12.97 14.07
C LEU A 23 -6.65 -12.77 14.07
N LYS A 24 -7.15 -11.61 14.49
CA LYS A 24 -8.59 -11.29 14.43
C LYS A 24 -9.12 -11.40 13.01
N PHE A 25 -8.36 -10.97 12.01
CA PHE A 25 -8.74 -11.12 10.61
C PHE A 25 -8.85 -12.59 10.22
N PHE A 26 -7.94 -13.47 10.62
CA PHE A 26 -8.03 -14.92 10.35
C PHE A 26 -9.28 -15.56 10.93
N TYR A 27 -9.68 -15.18 12.14
CA TYR A 27 -10.84 -15.79 12.79
C TYR A 27 -12.19 -15.16 12.42
N THR A 28 -12.21 -13.90 11.99
CA THR A 28 -13.47 -13.17 11.76
C THR A 28 -13.68 -12.73 10.31
N GLY A 29 -12.63 -12.73 9.49
CA GLY A 29 -12.63 -12.16 8.15
C GLY A 29 -12.84 -10.64 8.12
N LYS A 30 -12.73 -9.95 9.26
CA LYS A 30 -13.02 -8.52 9.40
C LYS A 30 -11.83 -7.76 9.97
N ILE A 31 -11.70 -6.50 9.55
CA ILE A 31 -10.74 -5.54 10.09
C ILE A 31 -11.48 -4.32 10.63
N THR A 32 -11.01 -3.81 11.77
CA THR A 32 -11.59 -2.60 12.37
C THR A 32 -11.01 -1.37 11.70
N LYS A 33 -11.87 -0.39 11.39
CA LYS A 33 -11.44 0.85 10.72
C LYS A 33 -10.38 1.62 11.51
N SER A 34 -10.48 1.65 12.84
CA SER A 34 -9.49 2.30 13.71
C SER A 34 -8.10 1.67 13.59
N ALA A 35 -8.01 0.36 13.36
CA ALA A 35 -6.73 -0.32 13.15
C ALA A 35 -6.08 0.10 11.83
N LEU A 36 -6.88 0.21 10.75
CA LEU A 36 -6.40 0.73 9.48
C LEU A 36 -5.96 2.20 9.58
N GLU A 37 -6.75 3.04 10.25
CA GLU A 37 -6.41 4.46 10.39
C GLU A 37 -5.08 4.70 11.13
N ASN A 38 -4.75 3.86 12.11
CA ASN A 38 -3.55 4.02 12.92
C ASN A 38 -2.33 3.25 12.40
N HIS A 39 -2.54 2.07 11.79
CA HIS A 39 -1.47 1.10 11.52
C HIS A 39 -1.53 0.45 10.13
N VAL A 40 -2.19 1.06 9.13
CA VAL A 40 -2.35 0.43 7.80
C VAL A 40 -1.04 -0.02 7.16
N GLU A 41 0.05 0.74 7.31
CA GLU A 41 1.36 0.42 6.71
C GLU A 41 1.94 -0.87 7.34
N ASP A 42 1.91 -0.99 8.66
CA ASP A 42 2.40 -2.16 9.39
C ASP A 42 1.48 -3.39 9.17
N ILE A 43 0.16 -3.17 9.11
CA ILE A 43 -0.82 -4.22 8.81
C ILE A 43 -0.63 -4.73 7.39
N PHE A 44 -0.33 -3.85 6.43
CA PHE A 44 0.01 -4.23 5.07
C PHE A 44 1.31 -5.06 5.03
N ALA A 45 2.35 -4.62 5.75
CA ALA A 45 3.63 -5.31 5.78
C ALA A 45 3.54 -6.72 6.40
N ILE A 46 2.80 -6.89 7.50
CA ILE A 46 2.57 -8.22 8.10
C ILE A 46 1.70 -9.09 7.17
N ALA A 47 0.66 -8.52 6.55
CA ALA A 47 -0.16 -9.24 5.58
C ALA A 47 0.66 -9.72 4.39
N HIS A 48 1.58 -8.90 3.89
CA HIS A 48 2.50 -9.28 2.82
C HIS A 48 3.45 -10.41 3.27
N LYS A 49 4.08 -10.28 4.45
CA LYS A 49 5.02 -11.29 4.97
C LYS A 49 4.37 -12.67 5.14
N TYR A 50 3.15 -12.72 5.67
CA TYR A 50 2.40 -13.96 5.89
C TYR A 50 1.46 -14.31 4.73
N GLN A 51 1.56 -13.63 3.59
CA GLN A 51 0.80 -13.89 2.35
C GLN A 51 -0.73 -13.90 2.54
N VAL A 52 -1.24 -12.99 3.36
CA VAL A 52 -2.66 -12.80 3.62
C VAL A 52 -3.26 -11.86 2.57
N GLU A 53 -3.50 -12.40 1.37
CA GLU A 53 -3.88 -11.60 0.19
C GLU A 53 -5.12 -10.72 0.38
N LEU A 54 -6.16 -11.23 1.05
CA LEU A 54 -7.37 -10.44 1.32
C LEU A 54 -7.10 -9.26 2.25
N LEU A 55 -6.28 -9.46 3.29
CA LEU A 55 -5.91 -8.39 4.22
C LEU A 55 -5.04 -7.34 3.52
N LYS A 56 -4.12 -7.79 2.67
CA LYS A 56 -3.28 -6.93 1.83
C LYS A 56 -4.17 -6.06 0.93
N TYR A 57 -5.13 -6.67 0.22
CA TYR A 57 -6.07 -5.98 -0.64
C TYR A 57 -6.89 -4.92 0.10
N GLU A 58 -7.43 -5.25 1.28
CA GLU A 58 -8.18 -4.28 2.11
C GLU A 58 -7.31 -3.09 2.53
N CYS A 59 -6.05 -3.32 2.88
CA CYS A 59 -5.11 -2.25 3.20
C CYS A 59 -4.80 -1.37 1.99
N GLU A 60 -4.54 -1.98 0.82
CA GLU A 60 -4.32 -1.24 -0.43
C GLU A 60 -5.54 -0.41 -0.83
N LEU A 61 -6.74 -0.98 -0.71
CA LEU A 61 -7.98 -0.29 -0.98
C LEU A 61 -8.16 0.90 -0.04
N PHE A 62 -7.88 0.72 1.26
CA PHE A 62 -7.95 1.80 2.24
C PHE A 62 -6.96 2.93 1.92
N MET A 63 -5.69 2.59 1.68
CA MET A 63 -4.66 3.57 1.28
C MET A 63 -5.04 4.30 -0.01
N SER A 64 -5.62 3.59 -0.99
CA SER A 64 -6.04 4.17 -2.27
C SER A 64 -7.11 5.26 -2.15
N ASN A 65 -7.92 5.22 -1.08
CA ASN A 65 -8.96 6.21 -0.80
C ASN A 65 -8.45 7.43 -0.02
N LEU A 66 -7.23 7.37 0.51
CA LEU A 66 -6.63 8.39 1.38
C LEU A 66 -5.39 9.05 0.76
N ILE A 67 -5.27 8.99 -0.56
CA ILE A 67 -4.13 9.55 -1.29
C ILE A 67 -4.18 11.08 -1.22
N ASP A 68 -3.06 11.67 -0.78
CA ASP A 68 -2.78 13.10 -0.81
C ASP A 68 -1.32 13.33 -1.25
N ASP A 69 -0.96 14.60 -1.45
CA ASP A 69 0.39 15.00 -1.89
C ASP A 69 1.47 14.53 -0.90
N GLU A 70 1.18 14.52 0.41
CA GLU A 70 2.14 14.17 1.47
C GLU A 70 2.41 12.66 1.55
N LYS A 71 1.37 11.84 1.38
CA LYS A 71 1.44 10.38 1.44
C LYS A 71 1.84 9.76 0.11
N PHE A 72 1.75 10.49 -1.01
CA PHE A 72 2.00 9.94 -2.34
C PHE A 72 3.39 9.30 -2.47
N LEU A 73 4.43 9.95 -1.93
CA LEU A 73 5.79 9.40 -1.95
C LEU A 73 5.91 8.11 -1.13
N LYS A 74 5.28 8.05 0.05
CA LYS A 74 5.23 6.82 0.86
C LYS A 74 4.54 5.69 0.13
N TYR A 75 3.45 5.98 -0.59
CA TYR A 75 2.76 4.97 -1.38
C TYR A 75 3.59 4.52 -2.59
N CYS A 76 4.42 5.40 -3.17
CA CYS A 76 5.40 4.99 -4.17
C CYS A 76 6.43 4.02 -3.58
N ASP A 77 6.94 4.28 -2.37
CA ASP A 77 7.81 3.33 -1.64
C ASP A 77 7.13 1.96 -1.49
N ILE A 78 5.85 1.93 -1.07
CA ILE A 78 5.10 0.68 -0.88
C ILE A 78 4.91 -0.06 -2.21
N ILE A 79 4.52 0.64 -3.28
CA ILE A 79 4.28 0.04 -4.60
C ILE A 79 5.56 -0.55 -5.18
N ASP A 80 6.68 0.18 -5.05
CA ASP A 80 7.97 -0.24 -5.59
C ASP A 80 8.55 -1.43 -4.83
N LEU A 81 8.40 -1.45 -3.49
CA LEU A 81 8.95 -2.51 -2.64
C LEU A 81 8.10 -3.78 -2.60
N TYR A 82 6.78 -3.66 -2.51
CA TYR A 82 5.88 -4.78 -2.22
C TYR A 82 4.95 -5.17 -3.37
N GLU A 83 5.09 -4.53 -4.53
CA GLU A 83 4.20 -4.73 -5.68
C GLU A 83 2.71 -4.67 -5.28
N ALA A 84 2.23 -3.46 -4.97
CA ALA A 84 0.86 -3.20 -4.52
C ALA A 84 -0.06 -2.72 -5.68
N PRO A 85 -0.66 -3.61 -6.48
CA PRO A 85 -1.34 -3.25 -7.73
C PRO A 85 -2.62 -2.42 -7.52
N THR A 86 -3.35 -2.65 -6.44
CA THR A 86 -4.59 -1.93 -6.13
C THR A 86 -4.24 -0.52 -5.67
N LEU A 87 -3.21 -0.37 -4.85
CA LEU A 87 -2.69 0.95 -4.45
C LEU A 87 -2.16 1.71 -5.66
N GLU A 88 -1.39 1.05 -6.53
CA GLU A 88 -0.86 1.66 -7.76
C GLU A 88 -1.98 2.16 -8.68
N LYS A 89 -3.07 1.40 -8.80
CA LYS A 89 -4.26 1.83 -9.54
C LYS A 89 -4.88 3.09 -8.92
N GLY A 90 -4.98 3.16 -7.60
CA GLY A 90 -5.40 4.36 -6.87
C GLY A 90 -4.51 5.57 -7.18
N CYS A 91 -3.20 5.41 -7.08
CA CYS A 91 -2.22 6.46 -7.41
C CYS A 91 -2.36 6.95 -8.85
N LYS A 92 -2.54 6.05 -9.82
CA LYS A 92 -2.80 6.42 -11.23
C LYS A 92 -4.05 7.28 -11.37
N ILE A 93 -5.14 6.93 -10.70
CA ILE A 93 -6.39 7.69 -10.71
C ILE A 93 -6.16 9.08 -10.10
N TYR A 94 -5.47 9.15 -8.97
CA TYR A 94 -5.12 10.42 -8.30
C TYR A 94 -4.32 11.36 -9.23
N VAL A 95 -3.26 10.85 -9.85
CA VAL A 95 -2.42 11.61 -10.81
C VAL A 95 -3.26 12.09 -11.97
N ARG A 96 -4.17 11.26 -12.51
CA ARG A 96 -5.03 11.63 -13.62
C ARG A 96 -5.98 12.77 -13.28
N ILE A 97 -6.64 12.68 -12.12
CA ILE A 97 -7.62 13.68 -11.67
C ILE A 97 -6.93 15.03 -11.41
N ASN A 98 -5.73 15.00 -10.82
CA ASN A 98 -5.01 16.19 -10.37
C ASN A 98 -3.89 16.64 -11.32
N LYS A 99 -3.81 16.08 -12.54
CA LYS A 99 -2.65 16.16 -13.44
C LYS A 99 -2.07 17.57 -13.62
N ASP A 100 -2.93 18.58 -13.78
CA ASP A 100 -2.51 19.94 -14.12
C ASP A 100 -1.79 20.63 -12.95
N ARG A 101 -2.21 20.33 -11.71
CA ARG A 101 -1.54 20.79 -10.48
C ARG A 101 -0.41 19.85 -10.06
N PHE A 102 -0.63 18.55 -10.12
CA PHE A 102 0.25 17.56 -9.52
C PHE A 102 1.55 17.38 -10.31
N LEU A 103 1.49 17.35 -11.65
CA LEU A 103 2.68 17.11 -12.49
C LEU A 103 3.71 18.25 -12.45
N ILE A 104 3.31 19.44 -11.99
CA ILE A 104 4.22 20.59 -11.80
C ILE A 104 4.71 20.73 -10.35
N SER A 105 4.22 19.89 -9.44
CA SER A 105 4.54 19.95 -8.00
C SER A 105 5.96 19.44 -7.71
N GLU A 106 6.53 19.86 -6.57
CA GLU A 106 7.81 19.32 -6.07
C GLU A 106 7.70 17.83 -5.76
N VAL A 107 6.55 17.38 -5.23
CA VAL A 107 6.28 15.96 -4.95
C VAL A 107 6.44 15.12 -6.21
N TRP A 108 5.92 15.57 -7.35
CA TRP A 108 6.08 14.85 -8.61
C TRP A 108 7.53 14.80 -9.09
N LYS A 109 8.27 15.90 -8.96
CA LYS A 109 9.71 15.91 -9.28
C LYS A 109 10.48 14.89 -8.44
N GLU A 110 10.14 14.75 -7.16
CA GLU A 110 10.72 13.72 -6.29
C GLU A 110 10.37 12.31 -6.78
N VAL A 111 9.12 12.06 -7.18
CA VAL A 111 8.71 10.77 -7.76
C VAL A 111 9.50 10.46 -9.03
N GLU A 112 9.71 11.42 -9.91
CA GLU A 112 10.50 11.26 -11.15
C GLU A 112 11.96 10.89 -10.86
N ASN A 113 12.54 11.51 -9.83
CA ASN A 113 13.93 11.27 -9.45
C ASN A 113 14.12 9.94 -8.72
N LYS A 114 13.24 9.61 -7.76
CA LYS A 114 13.38 8.43 -6.90
C LYS A 114 12.84 7.15 -7.57
N TYR A 115 11.79 7.25 -8.39
CA TYR A 115 11.14 6.11 -9.04
C TYR A 115 10.89 6.35 -10.55
N PRO A 116 11.95 6.43 -11.37
CA PRO A 116 11.82 6.77 -12.79
C PRO A 116 10.95 5.78 -13.59
N TYR A 117 10.95 4.50 -13.25
CA TYR A 117 10.09 3.52 -13.91
C TYR A 117 8.62 3.66 -13.50
N LEU A 118 8.36 3.93 -12.21
CA LEU A 118 7.02 4.11 -11.68
C LEU A 118 6.39 5.41 -12.20
N SER A 119 7.15 6.50 -12.27
CA SER A 119 6.71 7.78 -12.83
C SER A 119 6.28 7.62 -14.30
N ILE A 120 7.05 6.89 -15.11
CA ILE A 120 6.68 6.57 -16.51
C ILE A 120 5.37 5.76 -16.56
N ARG A 121 5.18 4.78 -15.67
CA ARG A 121 3.93 3.98 -15.62
C ARG A 121 2.72 4.86 -15.28
N PHE A 122 2.88 5.82 -14.36
CA PHE A 122 1.85 6.80 -14.03
C PHE A 122 1.57 7.73 -15.21
N LEU A 123 2.58 8.32 -15.85
CA LEU A 123 2.39 9.18 -17.02
C LEU A 123 1.71 8.47 -18.19
N LYS A 124 2.10 7.22 -18.47
CA LYS A 124 1.42 6.38 -19.46
C LYS A 124 -0.06 6.24 -19.15
N SER A 125 -0.42 6.03 -17.88
CA SER A 125 -1.84 5.92 -17.49
C SER A 125 -2.65 7.19 -17.75
N VAL A 126 -2.03 8.38 -17.64
CA VAL A 126 -2.68 9.66 -17.96
C VAL A 126 -2.92 9.81 -19.46
N ILE A 127 -1.96 9.40 -20.30
CA ILE A 127 -2.01 9.56 -21.76
C ILE A 127 -2.95 8.54 -22.41
N PHE A 128 -2.91 7.27 -22.00
CA PHE A 128 -3.66 6.23 -22.70
C PHE A 128 -5.17 6.25 -22.43
N ASP A 129 -5.62 6.97 -21.40
CA ASP A 129 -7.05 7.09 -21.06
C ASP A 129 -7.69 8.41 -21.54
N SER A 130 -6.94 9.27 -22.26
CA SER A 130 -7.49 10.44 -22.96
C SER A 130 -8.03 10.09 -24.36
N LYS A 131 -8.07 8.80 -24.72
CA LYS A 131 -8.56 8.28 -26.01
C LYS A 131 -9.92 7.57 -25.91
N LYS A 132 -10.69 7.84 -24.85
CA LYS A 132 -12.07 7.35 -24.70
C LYS A 132 -13.07 8.47 -24.90
#